data_AF-A0A2P4TFM2-F1
#
_entry.id   AF-A0A2P4TFM2-F1
#
_cell.length_a   1.000
_cell.length_b   1.000
_cell.length_c   1.000
_cell.angle_alpha   90.00
_cell.angle_beta   90.00
_cell.angle_gamma   90.00
#
_symmetry.space_group_name_H-M   'P 1'
#
loop_
_entity.id
_entity.type
_entity.pdbx_description
1 polymer ?
#
loop_
_entity_poly.entity_id
_entity_poly.type
_entity_poly.pdbx_seq_one_letter_code
_entity_poly.pdbx_strand_id
1 'polypeptide(L)'
;MAGRKALIVLAHPEKTSFNHAMAAAASSALRDKGWEVTVSDLYAIGFNAVLSRHDITGPLKNPKSFVYETEAAHAWKEGRLSSDIVAEQKKIEAADLVIFQARLPRSIPCMGWGDFVGGG
;
A
#
# COMPACT_ATOMS: atom_id res chain seq x y z
N MET A 1 -16.28 16.63 -15.36
CA MET A 1 -14.82 16.51 -15.14
C MET A 1 -14.64 15.55 -13.98
N ALA A 2 -13.98 14.40 -14.19
CA ALA A 2 -13.70 13.48 -13.08
C ALA A 2 -12.86 14.23 -12.03
N GLY A 3 -13.30 14.19 -10.77
CA GLY A 3 -12.56 14.81 -9.66
C GLY A 3 -11.20 14.14 -9.51
N ARG A 4 -10.16 14.93 -9.23
CA ARG A 4 -8.80 14.42 -9.02
C ARG A 4 -8.76 13.62 -7.71
N LYS A 5 -8.20 12.41 -7.75
CA LYS A 5 -8.16 11.49 -6.62
C LYS A 5 -6.75 11.40 -6.02
N ALA A 6 -6.66 11.52 -4.70
CA ALA A 6 -5.40 11.36 -3.97
C ALA A 6 -5.50 10.23 -2.94
N LEU A 7 -4.47 9.40 -2.87
CA LEU A 7 -4.28 8.35 -1.87
C LEU A 7 -3.15 8.75 -0.93
N ILE A 8 -3.41 8.78 0.37
CA ILE A 8 -2.38 8.98 1.40
C ILE A 8 -2.17 7.66 2.13
N VAL A 9 -1.02 7.03 1.93
CA VAL A 9 -0.61 5.80 2.63
C VAL A 9 0.16 6.18 3.89
N LEU A 10 -0.39 5.89 5.06
CA LEU A 10 0.18 6.23 6.36
C LEU A 10 0.74 4.97 7.04
N ALA A 11 2.04 4.99 7.31
CA ALA A 11 2.76 3.89 7.94
C ALA A 11 3.38 4.36 9.27
N HIS A 12 2.54 4.64 10.28
CA HIS A 12 3.00 4.97 11.62
C HIS A 12 2.05 4.41 12.69
N PRO A 13 2.54 3.71 13.74
CA PRO A 13 1.68 3.07 14.74
C PRO A 13 0.96 4.08 15.66
N GLU A 14 1.65 5.16 16.01
CA GLU A 14 1.15 6.12 17.00
C GLU A 14 0.26 7.18 16.34
N LYS A 15 -1.01 7.27 16.79
CA LYS A 15 -2.01 8.22 16.26
C LYS A 15 -1.72 9.67 16.63
N THR A 16 -1.03 9.89 17.76
CA THR A 16 -0.62 11.24 18.20
C THR A 16 0.69 11.70 17.54
N SER A 17 1.23 10.91 16.61
CA SER A 17 2.50 11.22 15.96
C SER A 17 2.42 12.40 14.99
N PHE A 18 3.57 13.02 14.75
CA PHE A 18 3.74 14.02 13.69
C PHE A 18 3.36 13.48 12.30
N ASN A 19 3.57 12.17 12.04
CA ASN A 19 3.19 11.55 10.77
C ASN A 19 1.66 11.56 10.57
N HIS A 20 0.90 11.26 11.63
CA HIS A 20 -0.56 11.37 11.61
C HIS A 20 -1.01 12.82 11.40
N ALA A 21 -0.38 13.77 12.09
CA ALA A 21 -0.67 15.19 11.90
C ALA A 21 -0.39 15.65 10.46
N MET A 22 0.71 15.20 9.84
CA MET A 22 1.06 15.53 8.47
C MET A 22 0.11 14.89 7.44
N ALA A 23 -0.30 13.64 7.65
CA ALA A 23 -1.32 13.00 6.83
C ALA A 23 -2.67 13.75 6.91
N ALA A 24 -3.07 14.18 8.11
CA ALA A 24 -4.28 14.97 8.31
C ALA A 24 -4.20 16.34 7.61
N ALA A 25 -3.07 17.04 7.74
CA ALA A 25 -2.84 18.32 7.09
C ALA A 25 -2.87 18.20 5.56
N ALA A 26 -2.21 17.18 5.00
CA ALA A 26 -2.22 16.90 3.56
C ALA A 26 -3.64 16.58 3.06
N SER A 27 -4.40 15.78 3.82
CA SER A 27 -5.80 15.45 3.50
C SER A 27 -6.67 16.70 3.46
N SER A 28 -6.58 17.58 4.47
CA SER A 28 -7.33 18.83 4.49
C SER A 28 -6.97 19.71 3.29
N ALA A 29 -5.68 19.97 3.07
CA ALA A 29 -5.22 20.85 2.00
C ALA A 29 -5.62 20.37 0.59
N LEU A 30 -5.67 19.05 0.37
CA LEU A 30 -6.11 18.47 -0.91
C LEU A 30 -7.63 18.57 -1.07
N ARG A 31 -8.41 18.31 -0.02
CA ARG A 31 -9.86 18.46 -0.04
C ARG A 31 -10.28 19.91 -0.29
N ASP A 32 -9.59 20.87 0.32
CA ASP A 32 -9.83 22.31 0.12
C ASP A 32 -9.59 22.73 -1.34
N LYS A 33 -8.71 22.02 -2.05
CA LYS A 33 -8.44 22.20 -3.48
C LYS A 33 -9.38 21.39 -4.39
N GLY A 34 -10.40 20.74 -3.83
CA GLY A 34 -11.40 19.97 -4.57
C GLY A 34 -10.96 18.56 -4.98
N TRP A 35 -9.96 17.98 -4.30
CA TRP A 35 -9.55 16.58 -4.52
C TRP A 35 -10.37 15.61 -3.67
N GLU A 36 -10.64 14.43 -4.22
CA GLU A 36 -11.16 13.29 -3.46
C GLU A 36 -9.99 12.58 -2.79
N VAL A 37 -9.91 12.66 -1.46
CA VAL A 37 -8.81 12.08 -0.69
C VAL A 37 -9.23 10.78 -0.02
N THR A 38 -8.44 9.72 -0.23
CA THR A 38 -8.51 8.45 0.49
C THR A 38 -7.27 8.32 1.37
N VAL A 39 -7.44 7.92 2.63
CA VAL A 39 -6.32 7.65 3.54
C VAL A 39 -6.29 6.16 3.83
N SER A 40 -5.15 5.51 3.57
CA SER A 40 -4.88 4.12 3.92
C SER A 40 -3.89 4.08 5.08
N ASP A 41 -4.40 3.99 6.31
CA ASP A 41 -3.58 3.83 7.51
C ASP A 41 -3.28 2.34 7.71
N LEU A 42 -2.07 1.94 7.34
CA LEU A 42 -1.62 0.55 7.33
C LEU A 42 -1.62 -0.05 8.74
N TYR A 43 -1.37 0.75 9.77
CA TYR A 43 -1.38 0.28 11.16
C TYR A 43 -2.80 0.17 11.69
N ALA A 44 -3.70 1.11 11.35
CA ALA A 44 -5.09 1.04 11.78
C ALA A 44 -5.87 -0.12 11.13
N ILE A 45 -5.55 -0.48 9.89
CA ILE A 45 -6.19 -1.61 9.19
C ILE A 45 -5.54 -2.96 9.49
N GLY A 46 -4.43 -2.98 10.25
CA GLY A 46 -3.69 -4.21 10.55
C GLY A 46 -3.08 -4.86 9.30
N PHE A 47 -2.60 -4.05 8.35
CA PHE A 47 -2.06 -4.53 7.09
C PHE A 47 -0.88 -5.48 7.31
N ASN A 48 -0.93 -6.66 6.69
CA ASN A 48 0.18 -7.62 6.75
C ASN A 48 1.29 -7.21 5.78
N ALA A 49 2.37 -6.64 6.31
CA ALA A 49 3.54 -6.25 5.51
C ALA A 49 4.50 -7.42 5.21
N VAL A 50 4.21 -8.64 5.69
CA VAL A 50 5.06 -9.82 5.48
C VAL A 50 4.55 -10.61 4.27
N LEU A 51 5.35 -10.58 3.19
CA LEU A 51 5.10 -11.35 1.98
C LEU A 51 5.10 -12.85 2.32
N SER A 52 4.02 -13.54 2.02
CA SER A 52 3.83 -14.93 2.40
C SER A 52 2.96 -15.71 1.42
N ARG A 53 2.89 -17.03 1.60
CA ARG A 53 1.96 -17.89 0.83
C ARG A 53 0.50 -17.54 1.09
N HIS A 54 0.18 -16.87 2.20
CA HIS A 54 -1.19 -16.49 2.56
C HIS A 54 -1.75 -15.37 1.67
N ASP A 55 -0.88 -14.66 0.96
CA ASP A 55 -1.24 -13.60 0.01
C ASP A 55 -1.85 -14.18 -1.28
N ILE A 56 -1.74 -15.49 -1.47
CA ILE A 56 -2.23 -16.22 -2.65
C ILE A 56 -3.35 -17.16 -2.21
N THR A 57 -4.54 -16.93 -2.77
CA THR A 57 -5.67 -17.82 -2.62
C THR A 57 -5.61 -18.94 -3.68
N GLY A 58 -5.85 -20.17 -3.26
CA GLY A 58 -5.84 -21.34 -4.14
C GLY A 58 -4.47 -21.98 -4.38
N PRO A 59 -4.34 -22.85 -5.39
CA PRO A 59 -3.14 -23.65 -5.58
C PRO A 59 -1.96 -22.80 -6.07
N LEU A 60 -0.78 -23.08 -5.50
CA LEU A 60 0.50 -22.59 -5.98
C LEU A 60 0.90 -23.37 -7.23
N LYS A 61 1.54 -22.70 -8.19
CA LYS A 61 2.05 -23.33 -9.40
C LYS A 61 3.16 -24.33 -9.08
N ASN A 62 4.03 -24.02 -8.12
CA ASN A 62 5.09 -24.88 -7.63
C ASN A 62 5.14 -24.92 -6.09
N PRO A 63 4.33 -25.79 -5.45
CA PRO A 63 4.28 -25.88 -3.99
C PRO A 63 5.62 -26.30 -3.33
N LYS A 64 6.48 -27.01 -4.08
CA LYS A 64 7.76 -27.57 -3.61
C LYS A 64 8.91 -26.56 -3.62
N SER A 65 8.86 -25.55 -4.50
CA SER A 65 9.85 -24.48 -4.59
C SER A 65 9.12 -23.15 -4.75
N PHE A 66 8.68 -22.61 -3.63
CA PHE A 66 7.92 -21.37 -3.60
C PHE A 66 8.83 -20.17 -3.88
N VAL A 67 8.54 -19.47 -4.98
CA VAL A 67 9.17 -18.20 -5.34
C VAL A 67 8.07 -17.15 -5.41
N TYR A 68 8.07 -16.23 -4.45
CA TYR A 68 6.96 -15.29 -4.23
C TYR A 68 6.62 -14.50 -5.49
N GLU A 69 7.60 -13.87 -6.13
CA GLU A 69 7.41 -13.06 -7.36
C GLU A 69 6.65 -13.83 -8.44
N THR A 70 7.09 -15.05 -8.75
CA THR A 70 6.49 -15.85 -9.82
C THR A 70 5.07 -16.32 -9.49
N GLU A 71 4.84 -16.67 -8.22
CA GLU A 71 3.55 -17.17 -7.74
C GLU A 71 2.55 -16.02 -7.59
N ALA A 72 2.98 -14.88 -7.07
CA ALA A 72 2.18 -13.66 -6.93
C ALA A 72 1.84 -13.06 -8.30
N ALA A 73 2.77 -13.02 -9.25
CA ALA A 73 2.50 -12.57 -10.62
C ALA A 73 1.46 -13.47 -11.32
N HIS A 74 1.49 -14.78 -11.05
CA HIS A 74 0.50 -15.71 -11.58
C HIS A 74 -0.86 -15.53 -10.89
N ALA A 75 -0.87 -15.42 -9.56
CA ALA A 75 -2.07 -15.17 -8.77
C ALA A 75 -2.73 -13.85 -9.16
N TRP A 76 -1.94 -12.80 -9.45
CA TRP A 76 -2.44 -11.52 -9.93
C TRP A 76 -3.18 -11.65 -11.27
N LYS A 77 -2.59 -12.34 -12.25
CA LYS A 77 -3.22 -12.59 -13.56
C LYS A 77 -4.54 -13.36 -13.47
N GLU A 78 -4.67 -14.23 -12.46
CA GLU A 78 -5.87 -15.03 -12.24
C GLU A 78 -6.84 -14.43 -11.22
N GLY A 79 -6.54 -13.25 -10.66
CA GLY A 79 -7.38 -12.60 -9.65
C GLY A 79 -7.44 -13.34 -8.31
N ARG A 80 -6.38 -14.10 -7.98
CA ARG A 80 -6.26 -14.95 -6.81
C ARG A 80 -5.44 -14.35 -5.67
N LEU A 81 -5.15 -13.06 -5.69
CA LEU A 81 -4.53 -12.39 -4.55
C LEU A 81 -5.52 -12.26 -3.39
N SER A 82 -4.99 -12.16 -2.17
CA SER A 82 -5.77 -11.93 -0.97
C SER A 82 -6.57 -10.62 -1.06
N SER A 83 -7.72 -10.59 -0.39
CA SER A 83 -8.70 -9.50 -0.52
C SER A 83 -8.18 -8.15 -0.02
N ASP A 84 -7.28 -8.16 0.96
CA ASP A 84 -6.59 -6.97 1.47
C ASP A 84 -5.65 -6.37 0.41
N ILE A 85 -4.85 -7.20 -0.28
CA ILE A 85 -3.96 -6.75 -1.36
C ILE A 85 -4.78 -6.19 -2.52
N VAL A 86 -5.84 -6.88 -2.93
CA VAL A 86 -6.73 -6.39 -4.01
C VAL A 86 -7.41 -5.07 -3.62
N ALA A 87 -7.77 -4.88 -2.34
CA ALA A 87 -8.35 -3.64 -1.87
C ALA A 87 -7.36 -2.45 -1.97
N GLU A 88 -6.09 -2.65 -1.61
CA GLU A 88 -5.06 -1.62 -1.75
C GLU A 88 -4.70 -1.35 -3.22
N GLN A 89 -4.62 -2.38 -4.07
CA GLN A 89 -4.40 -2.21 -5.52
C GLN A 89 -5.48 -1.33 -6.15
N LYS A 90 -6.75 -1.55 -5.80
CA LYS A 90 -7.86 -0.71 -6.28
C LYS A 90 -7.73 0.76 -5.85
N LYS A 91 -7.22 1.02 -4.64
CA LYS A 91 -6.98 2.39 -4.17
C LYS A 91 -5.88 3.08 -4.98
N ILE A 92 -4.82 2.33 -5.34
CA ILE A 92 -3.72 2.83 -6.16
C ILE A 92 -4.21 3.08 -7.60
N GLU A 93 -4.92 2.14 -8.20
CA GLU A 93 -5.48 2.28 -9.55
C GLU A 93 -6.44 3.46 -9.69
N ALA A 94 -7.18 3.79 -8.63
CA ALA A 94 -8.11 4.91 -8.61
C ALA A 94 -7.43 6.27 -8.34
N ALA A 95 -6.18 6.32 -7.91
CA ALA A 95 -5.53 7.55 -7.47
C ALA A 95 -4.69 8.20 -8.58
N ASP A 96 -4.86 9.51 -8.77
CA ASP A 96 -3.98 10.33 -9.63
C ASP A 96 -2.70 10.75 -8.89
N LEU A 97 -2.75 10.79 -7.55
CA LEU A 97 -1.64 11.16 -6.68
C LEU A 97 -1.55 10.18 -5.51
N VAL A 98 -0.36 9.64 -5.27
CA VAL A 98 -0.08 8.80 -4.09
C VAL A 98 0.95 9.49 -3.20
N ILE A 99 0.60 9.72 -1.93
CA ILE A 99 1.48 10.30 -0.91
C ILE A 99 1.80 9.21 0.11
N PHE A 100 3.07 8.93 0.30
CA PHE A 100 3.54 8.00 1.32
C PHE A 100 4.03 8.77 2.54
N GLN A 101 3.33 8.60 3.66
CA GLN A 101 3.63 9.23 4.94
C GLN A 101 4.18 8.20 5.91
N ALA A 102 5.50 8.21 6.14
CA ALA A 102 6.17 7.29 7.05
C ALA A 102 7.33 7.98 7.76
N ARG A 103 7.74 7.42 8.91
CA ARG A 103 9.02 7.77 9.53
C ARG A 103 10.14 7.08 8.76
N LEU A 104 11.08 7.86 8.22
CA LEU A 104 12.35 7.31 7.74
C LEU A 104 13.18 6.84 8.95
N PRO A 105 13.53 5.55 9.06
CA PRO A 105 14.48 5.11 10.09
C PRO A 105 15.87 5.66 9.76
N ARG A 106 16.61 6.04 10.81
CA ARG A 106 17.96 6.63 10.73
C ARG A 106 19.00 5.71 10.04
N SER A 107 18.66 4.45 9.77
CA SER A 107 19.57 3.39 9.36
C SER A 107 19.34 2.80 7.96
N ILE A 108 18.38 3.30 7.15
CA ILE A 108 18.24 2.83 5.76
C ILE A 108 18.94 3.81 4.80
N PRO A 109 20.07 3.43 4.15
CA PRO A 109 20.47 4.07 2.91
C PRO A 109 19.49 3.58 1.83
N CYS A 110 18.47 4.37 1.49
CA CYS A 110 17.62 4.36 0.27
C CYS A 110 17.16 3.05 -0.42
N MET A 111 17.52 1.85 0.06
CA MET A 111 17.50 0.58 -0.68
C MET A 111 16.40 -0.39 -0.21
N GLY A 112 15.51 0.04 0.69
CA GLY A 112 14.37 -0.80 1.14
C GLY A 112 13.00 -0.21 0.80
N TRP A 113 12.96 0.99 0.22
CA TRP A 113 11.70 1.59 -0.27
C TRP A 113 11.34 1.03 -1.65
N GLY A 114 12.36 0.64 -2.43
CA GLY A 114 12.20 -0.06 -3.70
C GLY A 114 11.39 -1.35 -3.55
N ASP A 115 11.63 -2.13 -2.50
CA ASP A 115 10.93 -3.41 -2.29
C ASP A 115 9.46 -3.24 -1.85
N PHE A 116 9.08 -2.05 -1.35
CA PHE A 116 7.69 -1.74 -0.94
C PHE A 116 6.84 -1.17 -2.09
N VAL A 117 7.48 -0.59 -3.11
CA VAL A 117 6.81 0.11 -4.23
C VAL A 117 7.03 -0.60 -5.58
N GLY A 118 8.14 -1.33 -5.72
CA GLY A 118 8.48 -2.11 -6.89
C GLY A 118 8.24 -3.59 -6.63
N GLY A 119 7.12 -4.10 -7.13
CA GLY A 119 7.01 -5.53 -7.41
C GLY A 119 8.10 -5.92 -8.42
N GLY A 120 8.99 -6.83 -8.01
CA GLY A 120 9.75 -7.67 -8.91
C GLY A 120 8.84 -8.65 -9.65
#